data_AF-A0A239A0R7-F1
#
_entry.id   AF-A0A239A0R7-F1
#
_cell.length_a   1.000
_cell.length_b   1.000
_cell.length_c   1.000
_cell.angle_alpha   90.00
_cell.angle_beta   90.00
_cell.angle_gamma   90.00
#
_symmetry.space_group_name_H-M   'P 1'
#
loop_
_entity.id
_entity.type
_entity.pdbx_description
1 polymer ?
#
loop_
_entity_poly.entity_id
_entity_poly.type
_entity_poly.pdbx_seq_one_letter_code
_entity_poly.pdbx_strand_id
1 'polypeptide(L)'
;MAVVLALTSAVVYGAADFLGGLASRKTSVFGVVVLSQLVGLAALLALLPWLGGPVGADDLAWGAAAGLAGAAGLVLFFRTLARA
;
A
#
# COMPACT_ATOMS: atom_id res chain seq x y z
N MET A 1 14.56 -4.16 -20.21
CA MET A 1 13.69 -4.59 -19.09
C MET A 1 13.60 -3.53 -17.99
N ALA A 2 14.73 -3.10 -17.40
CA ALA A 2 14.74 -2.11 -16.32
C ALA A 2 14.02 -0.79 -16.65
N VAL A 3 14.22 -0.25 -17.86
CA VAL A 3 13.56 0.99 -18.31
C VAL A 3 12.03 0.83 -18.39
N VAL A 4 11.56 -0.32 -18.88
CA VAL A 4 10.12 -0.59 -18.97
C VAL A 4 9.51 -0.67 -17.57
N LEU A 5 10.13 -1.43 -16.66
CA LEU A 5 9.70 -1.51 -15.26
C LEU A 5 9.70 -0.14 -14.56
N ALA A 6 10.72 0.67 -14.80
CA ALA A 6 10.82 2.03 -14.24
C ALA A 6 9.69 2.94 -14.74
N LEU A 7 9.40 2.92 -16.04
CA LEU A 7 8.29 3.67 -16.64
C LEU A 7 6.94 3.19 -16.10
N THR A 8 6.73 1.87 -15.99
CA THR A 8 5.50 1.32 -15.41
C THR A 8 5.34 1.73 -13.95
N SER A 9 6.39 1.65 -13.14
CA SER A 9 6.37 2.16 -11.76
C SER A 9 6.05 3.64 -11.70
N ALA A 10 6.68 4.48 -12.54
CA ALA A 10 6.42 5.91 -12.56
C ALA A 10 4.96 6.25 -12.87
N VAL A 11 4.35 5.52 -13.83
CA VAL A 11 2.93 5.70 -14.16
C VAL A 11 2.03 5.25 -13.01
N VAL A 12 2.30 4.08 -12.41
CA VAL A 12 1.47 3.52 -11.34
C VAL A 12 1.55 4.38 -10.07
N TYR A 13 2.75 4.70 -9.60
CA TYR A 13 2.95 5.53 -8.43
C TYR A 13 2.45 6.97 -8.66
N GLY A 14 2.75 7.56 -9.82
CA GLY A 14 2.27 8.90 -10.16
C GLY A 14 0.74 9.00 -10.20
N ALA A 15 0.06 7.99 -10.78
CA ALA A 15 -1.39 7.93 -10.77
C ALA A 15 -1.96 7.72 -9.35
N ALA A 16 -1.33 6.84 -8.56
CA ALA A 16 -1.73 6.57 -7.17
C ALA A 16 -1.60 7.82 -6.27
N ASP A 17 -0.51 8.58 -6.39
CA ASP A 17 -0.30 9.81 -5.63
C ASP A 17 -1.30 10.90 -6.02
N PHE A 18 -1.58 11.04 -7.31
CA PHE A 18 -2.55 12.03 -7.81
C PHE A 18 -3.99 11.70 -7.37
N LEU A 19 -4.42 10.45 -7.57
CA LEU A 19 -5.74 9.98 -7.17
C LEU A 19 -5.91 9.95 -5.65
N GLY A 20 -4.89 9.53 -4.92
CA GLY A 20 -4.88 9.51 -3.45
C GLY A 20 -4.92 10.91 -2.85
N GLY A 21 -4.17 11.87 -3.43
CA GLY A 21 -4.23 13.28 -3.06
C GLY A 21 -5.55 13.97 -3.42
N LEU A 22 -6.24 13.50 -4.46
CA LEU A 22 -7.59 13.98 -4.80
C LEU A 22 -8.66 13.38 -3.88
N ALA A 23 -8.53 12.09 -3.53
CA ALA A 23 -9.45 11.37 -2.64
C ALA A 23 -9.36 11.86 -1.19
N SER A 24 -8.15 12.20 -0.72
CA SER A 24 -7.92 12.71 0.64
C SER A 24 -8.60 14.07 0.90
N ARG A 25 -8.89 14.85 -0.14
CA ARG A 25 -9.69 16.09 -0.04
C ARG A 25 -11.19 15.85 0.13
N LYS A 26 -11.71 14.68 -0.27
CA LYS A 26 -13.16 14.41 -0.32
C LYS A 26 -13.66 13.38 0.69
N THR A 27 -12.78 12.57 1.28
CA THR A 27 -13.14 11.51 2.24
C THR A 27 -12.09 11.44 3.35
N SER A 28 -12.48 10.98 4.54
CA SER A 28 -11.54 10.83 5.68
C SER A 28 -10.35 9.96 5.27
N VAL A 29 -9.13 10.47 5.45
CA VAL A 29 -7.85 9.79 5.12
C VAL A 29 -7.79 8.37 5.69
N PHE A 30 -8.41 8.15 6.84
CA PHE A 30 -8.55 6.84 7.47
C PHE A 30 -9.27 5.82 6.59
N GLY A 31 -10.34 6.22 5.88
CA GLY A 31 -11.10 5.32 5.01
C GLY A 31 -10.29 4.83 3.81
N VAL A 32 -9.49 5.71 3.20
CA VAL A 32 -8.64 5.36 2.05
C VAL A 32 -7.54 4.38 2.46
N VAL A 33 -6.91 4.62 3.62
CA VAL A 33 -5.86 3.74 4.15
C VAL A 33 -6.42 2.37 4.52
N VAL A 34 -7.56 2.32 5.22
CA VAL A 34 -8.20 1.04 5.60
C VAL A 34 -8.60 0.25 4.35
N LEU A 35 -9.20 0.90 3.35
CA LEU A 35 -9.57 0.23 2.11
C LEU A 35 -8.35 -0.29 1.34
N SER A 36 -7.27 0.49 1.28
CA SER A 36 -6.01 0.09 0.63
C SER A 36 -5.39 -1.14 1.32
N GLN A 37 -5.38 -1.15 2.65
CA GLN A 37 -4.90 -2.30 3.42
C GLN A 37 -5.79 -3.53 3.23
N LEU A 38 -7.12 -3.37 3.15
CA LEU A 38 -8.04 -4.49 2.89
C LEU A 38 -7.84 -5.07 1.48
N VAL A 39 -7.68 -4.23 0.48
CA VAL A 39 -7.41 -4.67 -0.90
C VAL A 39 -6.04 -5.37 -0.97
N GLY A 40 -5.01 -4.82 -0.34
CA GLY A 40 -3.69 -5.45 -0.25
C GLY A 40 -3.72 -6.81 0.46
N LEU A 41 -4.46 -6.91 1.57
CA LEU A 41 -4.65 -8.17 2.29
C LEU A 41 -5.41 -9.20 1.44
N ALA A 42 -6.48 -8.79 0.76
CA ALA A 42 -7.24 -9.68 -0.13
C ALA A 42 -6.37 -10.17 -1.29
N ALA A 43 -5.56 -9.30 -1.90
CA ALA A 43 -4.62 -9.68 -2.95
C ALA A 43 -3.55 -10.65 -2.43
N LEU A 44 -3.02 -10.42 -1.22
CA LEU A 44 -2.05 -11.32 -0.58
C LEU A 44 -2.65 -12.70 -0.33
N LEU A 45 -3.86 -12.77 0.27
CA LEU A 45 -4.58 -14.02 0.52
C LEU A 45 -4.91 -14.76 -0.78
N ALA A 46 -5.27 -14.01 -1.82
CA ALA A 46 -5.46 -14.58 -3.14
C ALA A 46 -4.14 -15.16 -3.65
N LEU A 47 -3.02 -14.45 -3.58
CA LEU A 47 -1.73 -14.95 -4.09
C LEU A 47 -1.12 -16.09 -3.26
N LEU A 48 -1.46 -16.20 -1.98
CA LEU A 48 -0.88 -17.13 -1.01
C LEU A 48 -0.78 -18.60 -1.49
N PRO A 49 -1.81 -19.21 -2.12
CA PRO A 49 -1.76 -20.58 -2.62
C PRO A 49 -0.72 -20.80 -3.72
N TRP A 50 -0.29 -19.74 -4.40
CA TRP A 50 0.66 -19.80 -5.51
C TRP A 50 2.10 -19.45 -5.10
N LEU A 51 2.31 -18.82 -3.94
CA LEU A 51 3.64 -18.34 -3.54
C LEU A 51 4.59 -19.44 -3.03
N GLY A 52 4.06 -20.52 -2.45
CA GLY A 52 4.85 -21.61 -1.88
C GLY A 52 5.78 -21.18 -0.73
N GLY A 53 6.27 -22.15 0.05
CA GLY A 53 7.20 -21.91 1.16
C GLY A 53 6.54 -21.95 2.55
N PRO A 54 7.26 -22.45 3.57
CA PRO A 54 6.74 -22.51 4.94
C PRO A 54 6.58 -21.08 5.49
N VAL A 55 5.43 -20.81 6.10
CA VAL A 55 5.19 -19.54 6.81
C VAL A 55 5.61 -19.74 8.26
N GLY A 56 6.70 -19.07 8.67
CA GLY A 56 7.17 -19.07 10.04
C GLY A 56 6.49 -17.98 10.89
N ALA A 57 6.59 -18.12 12.22
CA ALA A 57 6.15 -17.07 13.15
C ALA A 57 6.97 -15.78 12.97
N ASP A 58 8.26 -15.90 12.64
CA ASP A 58 9.14 -14.75 12.39
C ASP A 58 8.73 -13.98 11.13
N ASP A 59 8.31 -14.67 10.06
CA ASP A 59 7.81 -14.05 8.83
C ASP A 59 6.53 -13.25 9.09
N LEU A 60 5.64 -13.81 9.92
CA LEU A 60 4.41 -13.12 10.35
C LEU A 60 4.72 -11.90 11.23
N ALA A 61 5.70 -12.01 12.14
CA ALA A 61 6.11 -10.89 12.98
C ALA A 61 6.72 -9.75 12.15
N TRP A 62 7.63 -10.06 11.23
CA TRP A 62 8.21 -9.08 10.32
C TRP A 62 7.17 -8.50 9.35
N GLY A 63 6.27 -9.33 8.82
CA GLY A 63 5.16 -8.89 7.97
C GLY A 63 4.21 -7.95 8.70
N ALA A 64 3.86 -8.25 9.96
CA ALA A 64 3.03 -7.38 10.78
C ALA A 64 3.74 -6.05 11.10
N ALA A 65 5.01 -6.09 11.49
CA ALA A 65 5.79 -4.89 11.77
C ALA A 65 5.95 -3.99 10.52
N ALA A 66 6.28 -4.59 9.38
CA ALA A 66 6.39 -3.88 8.10
C ALA A 66 5.03 -3.29 7.65
N GLY A 67 3.94 -4.04 7.82
CA GLY A 67 2.59 -3.58 7.51
C GLY A 67 2.16 -2.40 8.38
N LEU A 68 2.44 -2.44 9.68
CA LEU A 68 2.17 -1.33 10.60
C LEU A 68 2.99 -0.07 10.25
N ALA A 69 4.28 -0.25 9.97
CA ALA A 69 5.15 0.84 9.55
C ALA A 69 4.68 1.47 8.22
N GLY A 70 4.30 0.64 7.25
CA GLY A 70 3.77 1.09 5.96
C GLY A 70 2.44 1.84 6.10
N ALA A 71 1.51 1.31 6.90
CA ALA A 71 0.23 1.96 7.18
C ALA A 71 0.43 3.32 7.88
N ALA A 72 1.31 3.39 8.88
CA ALA A 72 1.64 4.63 9.58
C ALA A 72 2.26 5.67 8.63
N GLY A 73 3.20 5.24 7.77
CA GLY A 73 3.80 6.08 6.73
C GLY A 73 2.77 6.62 5.75
N LEU A 74 1.84 5.77 5.29
CA LEU A 74 0.78 6.14 4.36
C LEU A 74 -0.20 7.14 4.99
N VAL A 75 -0.58 6.95 6.26
CA VAL A 75 -1.40 7.91 7.01
C VAL A 75 -0.70 9.25 7.12
N LEU A 76 0.60 9.28 7.47
CA LEU A 76 1.36 10.52 7.56
C LEU A 76 1.43 11.22 6.20
N PHE A 77 1.74 10.48 5.13
CA PHE A 77 1.86 10.99 3.77
C PHE A 77 0.56 11.60 3.26
N PHE A 78 -0.57 10.89 3.37
CA PHE A 78 -1.85 11.46 2.95
C PHE A 78 -2.30 12.62 3.83
N ARG A 79 -1.96 12.61 5.12
CA ARG A 79 -2.26 13.72 6.02
C ARG A 79 -1.47 14.99 5.67
N THR A 80 -0.22 14.89 5.25
CA THR A 80 0.54 16.06 4.79
C THR A 80 0.07 16.55 3.42
N LEU A 81 -0.22 15.64 2.49
CA LEU A 81 -0.76 15.96 1.17
C LEU A 81 -2.14 16.65 1.25
N ALA A 82 -3.00 16.23 2.18
CA ALA A 82 -4.30 16.86 2.39
C ALA A 82 -4.23 18.25 3.06
N ARG A 83 -3.08 18.60 3.65
CA ARG A 83 -2.83 19.90 4.30
C ARG A 83 -2.05 20.89 3.42
N ALA A 84 -1.53 20.44 2.29
CA ALA A 84 -0.86 21.26 1.27
C ALA A 84 -1.87 21.81 0.26
#